data_AF-A0AAW2KHP2-F1
#
_entry.id   AF-A0AAW2KHP2-F1
#
_cell.length_a   1.000
_cell.length_b   1.000
_cell.length_c   1.000
_cell.angle_alpha   90.00
_cell.angle_beta   90.00
_cell.angle_gamma   90.00
#
_symmetry.space_group_name_H-M   'P 1'
#
loop_
_entity.id
_entity.type
_entity.pdbx_description
1 polymer ?
#
loop_
_entity_poly.entity_id
_entity_poly.type
_entity_poly.pdbx_seq_one_letter_code
_entity_poly.pdbx_strand_id
1 'polypeptide(L)'
;MNPFTSNTSHFSGTCEGPSVPEHSCNGKIISARFFASGARAAATLNPYVDIQSPYDAVGHGSHVASTAAGNSGVPVVVNGFFYGRASGMAPRARIAVYKAIYPTVGSLADVLAAIDQAVGNRGPGPYTVVSYSPWTVGVAACGTDRTYPGTLVLGNGQHIGGVGLSGPSFGNGLLQYKLVLAKDAIKVNGTFPRTPQYLEECQYPEALDPAAVQAVWLSVPSPLASTMEHQT
;
A
#
# COMPACT_ATOMS: atom_id res chain seq x y z
N MET A 1 3.95 -36.94 11.87
CA MET A 1 2.64 -36.30 12.13
C MET A 1 2.42 -35.27 11.03
N ASN A 2 1.53 -35.54 10.06
CA ASN A 2 1.21 -34.62 8.97
C ASN A 2 0.04 -33.73 9.43
N PRO A 3 0.24 -32.42 9.70
CA PRO A 3 -0.87 -31.57 10.05
C PRO A 3 -1.44 -30.96 8.76
N PHE A 4 -2.77 -30.97 8.66
CA PHE A 4 -3.60 -30.21 7.69
C PHE A 4 -4.01 -30.90 6.38
N THR A 5 -4.48 -32.15 6.44
CA THR A 5 -5.62 -32.55 5.61
C THR A 5 -6.90 -32.01 6.24
N SER A 6 -7.29 -30.79 5.87
CA SER A 6 -8.60 -30.29 6.28
C SER A 6 -9.69 -30.83 5.37
N ASN A 7 -10.43 -31.81 5.87
CA ASN A 7 -11.82 -31.99 5.44
C ASN A 7 -12.68 -30.88 6.07
N THR A 8 -12.78 -29.72 5.42
CA THR A 8 -13.86 -28.77 5.73
C THR A 8 -15.09 -29.26 4.98
N SER A 9 -15.84 -30.17 5.60
CA SER A 9 -17.06 -30.79 5.03
C SER A 9 -18.15 -29.80 4.60
N HIS A 10 -17.98 -28.50 4.87
CA HIS A 10 -18.96 -27.43 4.62
C HIS A 10 -18.46 -26.31 3.70
N PHE A 11 -17.19 -26.30 3.26
CA PHE A 11 -16.67 -25.25 2.37
C PHE A 11 -16.39 -25.83 0.98
N SER A 12 -17.11 -25.32 -0.02
CA SER A 12 -16.90 -25.64 -1.44
C SER A 12 -16.32 -24.41 -2.13
N GLY A 13 -15.03 -24.46 -2.45
CA GLY A 13 -14.31 -23.39 -3.15
C GLY A 13 -13.28 -23.98 -4.11
N THR A 14 -12.90 -23.18 -5.10
CA THR A 14 -11.96 -23.56 -6.17
C THR A 14 -10.74 -22.65 -6.15
N CYS A 15 -9.63 -23.14 -6.68
CA CYS A 15 -8.42 -22.36 -6.91
C CYS A 15 -8.24 -22.21 -8.41
N GLU A 16 -8.65 -21.05 -8.92
CA GLU A 16 -8.85 -20.80 -10.35
C GLU A 16 -7.80 -19.82 -10.88
N GLY A 17 -7.24 -20.11 -12.07
CA GLY A 17 -6.53 -19.11 -12.89
C GLY A 17 -5.21 -19.61 -13.52
N PRO A 18 -4.81 -19.01 -14.66
CA PRO A 18 -3.50 -19.24 -15.24
C PRO A 18 -2.41 -18.73 -14.27
N SER A 19 -1.37 -19.54 -14.05
CA SER A 19 -0.26 -19.22 -13.14
C SER A 19 -0.63 -19.19 -11.65
N VAL A 20 -1.62 -19.96 -11.23
CA VAL A 20 -1.79 -20.34 -9.81
C VAL A 20 -1.06 -21.69 -9.63
N PRO A 21 0.19 -21.72 -9.14
CA PRO A 21 0.86 -22.97 -8.79
C PRO A 21 -0.06 -23.89 -8.00
N GLU A 22 0.08 -25.20 -8.19
CA GLU A 22 -0.72 -26.26 -7.55
C GLU A 22 -0.76 -26.16 -6.00
N HIS A 23 0.16 -25.42 -5.40
CA HIS A 23 0.27 -25.17 -3.95
C HIS A 23 -0.09 -23.75 -3.50
N SER A 24 -0.60 -22.90 -4.40
CA SER A 24 -1.02 -21.53 -4.07
C SER A 24 -2.18 -21.52 -3.09
N CYS A 25 -3.04 -22.54 -3.17
CA CYS A 25 -3.98 -22.86 -2.12
C CYS A 25 -3.41 -23.96 -1.22
N ASN A 26 -3.59 -23.78 0.08
CA ASN A 26 -3.05 -24.63 1.13
C ASN A 26 -4.00 -24.64 2.35
N GLY A 27 -3.54 -25.12 3.50
CA GLY A 27 -4.34 -25.14 4.73
C GLY A 27 -4.76 -23.76 5.25
N LYS A 28 -4.17 -22.67 4.74
CA LYS A 28 -4.45 -21.28 5.10
C LYS A 28 -5.28 -20.56 4.06
N ILE A 29 -4.83 -20.54 2.80
CA ILE A 29 -5.60 -20.04 1.65
C ILE A 29 -6.34 -21.22 1.05
N ILE A 30 -7.64 -21.32 1.28
CA ILE A 30 -8.44 -22.51 0.92
C ILE A 30 -9.19 -22.38 -0.41
N SER A 31 -9.25 -21.17 -0.97
CA SER A 31 -9.90 -20.86 -2.25
C SER A 31 -9.32 -19.57 -2.80
N ALA A 32 -9.22 -19.46 -4.11
CA ALA A 32 -8.73 -18.27 -4.79
C ALA A 32 -9.41 -18.14 -6.16
N ARG A 33 -10.12 -17.03 -6.34
CA ARG A 33 -10.91 -16.73 -7.54
C ARG A 33 -10.71 -15.29 -7.97
N PHE A 34 -11.04 -15.00 -9.23
CA PHE A 34 -11.00 -13.66 -9.79
C PHE A 34 -12.21 -13.40 -10.67
N PHE A 35 -12.66 -12.14 -10.70
CA PHE A 35 -13.79 -11.66 -11.48
C PHE A 35 -13.32 -10.49 -12.35
N ALA A 36 -13.28 -10.70 -13.67
CA ALA A 36 -12.78 -9.72 -14.63
C ALA A 36 -13.84 -9.28 -15.65
N SER A 37 -15.07 -9.78 -15.54
CA SER A 37 -16.13 -9.55 -16.52
C SER A 37 -16.46 -8.07 -16.67
N GLY A 38 -16.68 -7.38 -15.55
CA GLY A 38 -16.96 -5.94 -15.55
C GLY A 38 -15.75 -5.13 -15.96
N ALA A 39 -14.56 -5.51 -15.49
CA ALA A 39 -13.29 -4.89 -15.85
C ALA A 39 -13.02 -4.93 -17.36
N ARG A 40 -13.20 -6.09 -18.00
CA ARG A 40 -13.06 -6.27 -19.46
C ARG A 40 -14.09 -5.47 -20.27
N ALA A 41 -15.30 -5.30 -19.71
CA ALA A 41 -16.34 -4.52 -20.36
C ALA A 41 -16.11 -3.00 -20.22
N ALA A 42 -15.46 -2.56 -19.15
CA ALA A 42 -15.21 -1.16 -18.84
C ALA A 42 -13.93 -0.61 -19.47
N ALA A 43 -12.89 -1.43 -19.64
CA ALA A 43 -11.60 -0.99 -20.15
C ALA A 43 -10.80 -2.10 -20.84
N THR A 44 -9.87 -1.70 -21.71
CA THR A 44 -8.82 -2.59 -22.23
C THR A 44 -7.81 -2.85 -21.14
N LEU A 45 -7.74 -4.09 -20.67
CA LEU A 45 -6.82 -4.49 -19.60
C LEU A 45 -5.40 -4.69 -20.13
N ASN A 46 -4.41 -4.17 -19.39
CA ASN A 46 -3.01 -4.38 -19.67
C ASN A 46 -2.56 -5.71 -19.02
N PRO A 47 -2.20 -6.74 -19.80
CA PRO A 47 -1.89 -8.06 -19.25
C PRO A 47 -0.67 -8.10 -18.31
N TYR A 48 0.19 -7.07 -18.33
CA TYR A 48 1.35 -6.98 -17.45
C TYR A 48 1.01 -6.52 -16.03
N VAL A 49 -0.07 -5.76 -15.85
CA VAL A 49 -0.47 -5.21 -14.54
C VAL A 49 -1.84 -5.73 -14.10
N ASP A 50 -2.76 -5.90 -15.05
CA ASP A 50 -4.10 -6.46 -14.84
C ASP A 50 -4.07 -7.98 -14.98
N ILE A 51 -3.24 -8.63 -14.17
CA ILE A 51 -3.04 -10.08 -14.21
C ILE A 51 -4.39 -10.76 -13.92
N GLN A 52 -4.90 -11.49 -14.91
CA GLN A 52 -6.19 -12.18 -14.86
C GLN A 52 -6.07 -13.51 -14.12
N SER A 53 -5.64 -13.41 -12.86
CA SER A 53 -5.58 -14.48 -11.88
C SER A 53 -5.85 -13.89 -10.49
N PRO A 54 -6.04 -14.71 -9.45
CA PRO A 54 -6.20 -14.25 -8.07
C PRO A 54 -4.94 -13.58 -7.49
N TYR A 55 -3.83 -13.55 -8.23
CA TYR A 55 -2.60 -12.91 -7.81
C TYR A 55 -2.78 -11.40 -7.62
N ASP A 56 -2.27 -10.91 -6.50
CA ASP A 56 -2.28 -9.50 -6.13
C ASP A 56 -0.97 -8.83 -6.59
N ALA A 57 -1.06 -8.05 -7.67
CA ALA A 57 0.09 -7.33 -8.23
C ALA A 57 0.44 -6.02 -7.49
N VAL A 58 -0.45 -5.54 -6.62
CA VAL A 58 -0.32 -4.23 -5.95
C VAL A 58 0.03 -4.40 -4.47
N GLY A 59 -0.50 -5.45 -3.83
CA GLY A 59 -0.28 -5.75 -2.42
C GLY A 59 -1.41 -5.28 -1.50
N HIS A 60 -2.38 -4.50 -1.99
CA HIS A 60 -3.51 -4.02 -1.17
C HIS A 60 -4.35 -5.18 -0.63
N GLY A 61 -4.71 -6.15 -1.49
CA GLY A 61 -5.48 -7.32 -1.08
C GLY A 61 -4.72 -8.18 -0.07
N SER A 62 -3.41 -8.34 -0.29
CA SER A 62 -2.50 -9.08 0.59
C SER A 62 -2.36 -8.40 1.96
N HIS A 63 -2.26 -7.08 2.00
CA HIS A 63 -2.21 -6.30 3.24
C HIS A 63 -3.51 -6.44 4.05
N VAL A 64 -4.67 -6.33 3.39
CA VAL A 64 -5.98 -6.51 4.05
C VAL A 64 -6.14 -7.95 4.56
N ALA A 65 -5.84 -8.95 3.72
CA ALA A 65 -5.97 -10.36 4.10
C ALA A 65 -5.06 -10.74 5.28
N SER A 66 -3.83 -10.22 5.32
CA SER A 66 -2.90 -10.45 6.43
C SER A 66 -3.31 -9.72 7.72
N THR A 67 -3.93 -8.55 7.62
CA THR A 67 -4.49 -7.84 8.78
C THR A 67 -5.68 -8.60 9.37
N ALA A 68 -6.59 -9.10 8.53
CA ALA A 68 -7.76 -9.83 9.00
C ALA A 68 -7.40 -11.21 9.56
N ALA A 69 -6.58 -11.97 8.83
CA ALA A 69 -6.36 -13.39 9.10
C ALA A 69 -4.92 -13.84 8.84
N GLY A 70 -3.92 -12.97 8.86
CA GLY A 70 -2.51 -13.37 8.77
C GLY A 70 -2.10 -14.33 9.89
N ASN A 71 -1.15 -15.23 9.63
CA ASN A 71 -0.62 -16.15 10.64
C ASN A 71 -0.02 -15.38 11.83
N SER A 72 0.02 -16.04 12.99
CA SER A 72 0.52 -15.42 14.21
C SER A 72 2.04 -15.45 14.29
N GLY A 73 2.63 -14.38 14.83
CA GLY A 73 4.06 -14.31 15.13
C GLY A 73 4.95 -14.17 13.90
N VAL A 74 4.42 -13.68 12.78
CA VAL A 74 5.19 -13.51 11.54
C VAL A 74 6.11 -12.29 11.68
N PRO A 75 7.44 -12.40 11.46
CA PRO A 75 8.34 -11.26 11.55
C PRO A 75 8.03 -10.22 10.46
N VAL A 76 7.89 -8.96 10.86
CA VAL A 76 7.73 -7.83 9.94
C VAL A 76 9.10 -7.25 9.66
N VAL A 77 9.55 -7.42 8.41
CA VAL A 77 10.84 -6.91 7.96
C VAL A 77 10.61 -6.02 6.74
N VAL A 78 11.03 -4.76 6.80
CA VAL A 78 10.96 -3.81 5.69
C VAL A 78 12.37 -3.30 5.43
N ASN A 79 12.84 -3.43 4.17
CA ASN A 79 14.20 -3.03 3.76
C ASN A 79 15.31 -3.61 4.67
N GLY A 80 15.14 -4.83 5.18
CA GLY A 80 16.08 -5.51 6.06
C GLY A 80 15.97 -5.16 7.55
N PHE A 81 15.10 -4.22 7.93
CA PHE A 81 14.90 -3.82 9.33
C PHE A 81 13.70 -4.53 9.95
N PHE A 82 13.86 -5.02 11.18
CA PHE A 82 12.83 -5.73 11.93
C PHE A 82 11.95 -4.76 12.74
N TYR A 83 10.64 -4.78 12.48
CA TYR A 83 9.63 -3.91 13.11
C TYR A 83 8.74 -4.65 14.13
N GLY A 84 9.14 -5.85 14.54
CA GLY A 84 8.38 -6.70 15.45
C GLY A 84 7.70 -7.87 14.74
N ARG A 85 6.77 -8.53 15.45
CA ARG A 85 5.98 -9.64 14.90
C ARG A 85 4.54 -9.19 14.67
N ALA A 86 3.98 -9.53 13.52
CA ALA A 86 2.60 -9.31 13.15
C ALA A 86 1.76 -10.59 13.32
N SER A 87 0.46 -10.37 13.45
CA SER A 87 -0.57 -11.40 13.53
C SER A 87 -1.85 -10.78 12.99
N GLY A 88 -2.62 -11.55 12.23
CA GLY A 88 -3.96 -11.10 11.86
C GLY A 88 -4.89 -11.06 13.09
N MET A 89 -6.05 -10.41 12.95
CA MET A 89 -7.09 -10.40 13.98
C MET A 89 -7.58 -11.81 14.31
N ALA A 90 -7.67 -12.69 13.31
CA ALA A 90 -8.02 -14.11 13.47
C ALA A 90 -6.94 -15.04 12.87
N PRO A 91 -5.84 -15.31 13.58
CA PRO A 91 -4.66 -15.97 13.00
C PRO A 91 -4.87 -17.41 12.53
N ARG A 92 -5.90 -18.08 13.06
CA ARG A 92 -6.27 -19.44 12.70
C ARG A 92 -7.43 -19.51 11.70
N ALA A 93 -8.04 -18.37 11.36
CA ALA A 93 -9.04 -18.30 10.31
C ALA A 93 -8.41 -18.67 8.96
N ARG A 94 -9.25 -19.12 8.04
CA ARG A 94 -8.83 -19.47 6.68
C ARG A 94 -9.27 -18.37 5.72
N ILE A 95 -8.55 -18.25 4.61
CA ILE A 95 -8.70 -17.17 3.66
C ILE A 95 -9.27 -17.76 2.36
N ALA A 96 -10.38 -17.20 1.89
CA ALA A 96 -10.89 -17.40 0.54
C ALA A 96 -10.75 -16.07 -0.20
N VAL A 97 -9.97 -16.06 -1.28
CA VAL A 97 -9.64 -14.84 -2.02
C VAL A 97 -10.59 -14.67 -3.20
N TYR A 98 -11.15 -13.47 -3.33
CA TYR A 98 -12.01 -13.06 -4.45
C TYR A 98 -11.48 -11.74 -5.01
N LYS A 99 -10.67 -11.80 -6.07
CA LYS A 99 -10.14 -10.60 -6.72
C LYS A 99 -11.20 -9.99 -7.63
N ALA A 100 -11.58 -8.75 -7.37
CA ALA A 100 -12.60 -8.01 -8.14
C ALA A 100 -12.13 -6.64 -8.65
N ILE A 101 -10.91 -6.24 -8.30
CA ILE A 101 -10.33 -4.94 -8.68
C ILE A 101 -8.99 -5.19 -9.33
N TYR A 102 -8.74 -4.48 -10.43
CA TYR A 102 -7.50 -4.48 -11.19
C TYR A 102 -6.86 -3.09 -11.12
N PRO A 103 -5.51 -2.98 -11.26
CA PRO A 103 -4.82 -1.70 -11.23
C PRO A 103 -5.42 -0.66 -12.18
N THR A 104 -5.83 -1.07 -13.38
CA THR A 104 -6.40 -0.15 -14.37
C THR A 104 -7.88 0.15 -14.11
N VAL A 105 -8.65 -0.78 -13.53
CA VAL A 105 -10.09 -0.60 -13.34
C VAL A 105 -10.68 -1.48 -12.24
N GLY A 106 -11.63 -0.91 -11.49
CA GLY A 106 -12.57 -1.66 -10.64
C GLY A 106 -13.99 -1.47 -11.15
N SER A 107 -14.74 -2.55 -11.30
CA SER A 107 -16.16 -2.49 -11.70
C SER A 107 -17.04 -2.85 -10.52
N LEU A 108 -18.12 -2.09 -10.31
CA LEU A 108 -19.13 -2.41 -9.30
C LEU A 108 -19.73 -3.81 -9.50
N ALA A 109 -19.81 -4.30 -10.74
CA ALA A 109 -20.32 -5.64 -11.02
C ALA A 109 -19.39 -6.74 -10.48
N ASP A 110 -18.07 -6.61 -10.70
CA ASP A 110 -17.08 -7.56 -10.19
C ASP A 110 -16.97 -7.46 -8.66
N VAL A 111 -17.09 -6.24 -8.12
CA VAL A 111 -17.08 -5.99 -6.67
C VAL A 111 -18.33 -6.59 -6.01
N LEU A 112 -19.53 -6.42 -6.58
CA LEU A 112 -20.77 -7.08 -6.11
C LEU A 112 -20.66 -8.60 -6.12
N ALA A 113 -19.96 -9.18 -7.10
CA ALA A 113 -19.67 -10.60 -7.13
C ALA A 113 -18.71 -11.07 -6.00
N ALA A 114 -17.99 -10.14 -5.36
CA ALA A 114 -16.95 -10.42 -4.38
C ALA A 114 -17.19 -9.80 -2.97
N ILE A 115 -18.26 -9.03 -2.76
CA ILE A 115 -18.28 -7.95 -1.75
C ILE A 115 -18.17 -8.39 -0.27
N ASP A 116 -17.31 -7.64 0.42
CA ASP A 116 -17.50 -6.96 1.71
C ASP A 116 -17.17 -5.45 1.49
N GLN A 117 -17.63 -4.50 2.34
CA GLN A 117 -17.57 -3.04 2.08
C GLN A 117 -16.74 -2.21 3.09
N ALA A 118 -15.98 -1.21 2.59
CA ALA A 118 -15.25 -0.21 3.40
C ALA A 118 -15.80 1.21 3.20
N VAL A 119 -15.65 2.09 4.21
CA VAL A 119 -16.31 3.42 4.30
C VAL A 119 -15.62 4.50 3.46
N GLY A 120 -14.41 4.26 2.96
CA GLY A 120 -13.64 5.16 2.08
C GLY A 120 -12.69 6.11 2.83
N ASN A 121 -11.72 6.70 2.10
CA ASN A 121 -10.62 7.50 2.66
C ASN A 121 -10.69 9.01 2.29
N ARG A 122 -11.84 9.51 1.84
CA ARG A 122 -12.00 10.91 1.36
C ARG A 122 -12.33 11.94 2.45
N GLY A 123 -12.27 11.54 3.72
CA GLY A 123 -12.47 12.46 4.85
C GLY A 123 -11.44 13.62 4.88
N PRO A 124 -11.60 14.60 5.77
CA PRO A 124 -12.51 14.65 6.92
C PRO A 124 -13.85 15.38 6.66
N GLY A 125 -14.08 15.85 5.43
CA GLY A 125 -15.31 16.59 5.09
C GLY A 125 -16.58 15.75 5.29
N PRO A 126 -17.74 16.38 5.57
CA PRO A 126 -19.01 15.67 5.67
C PRO A 126 -19.38 15.00 4.34
N TYR A 127 -20.18 13.92 4.41
CA TYR A 127 -20.69 13.17 3.24
C TYR A 127 -19.61 12.53 2.35
N THR A 128 -18.45 12.21 2.90
CA THR A 128 -17.34 11.56 2.18
C THR A 128 -17.36 10.03 2.28
N VAL A 129 -18.32 9.48 3.02
CA VAL A 129 -18.58 8.04 3.18
C VAL A 129 -19.17 7.45 1.90
N VAL A 130 -18.61 6.34 1.42
CA VAL A 130 -19.07 5.65 0.20
C VAL A 130 -19.83 4.35 0.49
N SER A 131 -19.82 3.85 1.73
CA SER A 131 -20.57 2.68 2.18
C SER A 131 -21.56 3.08 3.27
N TYR A 132 -22.84 3.11 2.93
CA TYR A 132 -23.93 3.59 3.81
C TYR A 132 -25.17 2.68 3.78
N SER A 133 -25.05 1.49 3.18
CA SER A 133 -26.17 0.54 3.12
C SER A 133 -26.52 0.01 4.52
N PRO A 134 -27.80 0.02 4.92
CA PRO A 134 -28.21 -0.43 6.26
C PRO A 134 -27.84 -1.89 6.60
N TRP A 135 -27.65 -2.73 5.58
CA TRP A 135 -27.28 -4.14 5.71
C TRP A 135 -25.76 -4.40 5.66
N THR A 136 -24.94 -3.35 5.70
CA THR A 136 -23.47 -3.45 5.65
C THR A 136 -22.83 -2.87 6.90
N VAL A 137 -21.71 -3.44 7.32
CA VAL A 137 -20.92 -2.90 8.43
C VAL A 137 -19.94 -1.86 7.89
N GLY A 138 -20.14 -0.60 8.26
CA GLY A 138 -19.18 0.46 7.97
C GLY A 138 -18.02 0.45 8.96
N VAL A 139 -16.79 0.28 8.47
CA VAL A 139 -15.55 0.38 9.26
C VAL A 139 -14.80 1.67 8.96
N ALA A 140 -14.53 2.48 9.99
CA ALA A 140 -13.68 3.67 9.92
C ALA A 140 -12.26 3.36 10.42
N ALA A 141 -11.26 4.12 9.96
CA ALA A 141 -9.87 3.97 10.37
C ALA A 141 -9.54 4.88 11.57
N CYS A 142 -8.74 4.38 12.51
CA CYS A 142 -8.16 5.16 13.61
C CYS A 142 -6.69 4.80 13.83
N GLY A 143 -5.95 5.70 14.48
CA GLY A 143 -4.57 5.44 14.91
C GLY A 143 -4.53 4.52 16.13
N THR A 144 -3.42 3.81 16.28
CA THR A 144 -3.07 3.10 17.52
C THR A 144 -2.09 3.93 18.33
N ASP A 145 -1.74 3.48 19.54
CA ASP A 145 -0.68 4.07 20.37
C ASP A 145 0.73 3.84 19.80
N ARG A 146 0.88 2.97 18.80
CA ARG A 146 2.15 2.70 18.15
C ARG A 146 2.60 3.88 17.28
N THR A 147 3.81 4.35 17.55
CA THR A 147 4.51 5.34 16.72
C THR A 147 5.81 4.74 16.19
N TYR A 148 6.20 5.13 14.97
CA TYR A 148 7.48 4.78 14.37
C TYR A 148 8.32 6.05 14.29
N PRO A 149 9.08 6.37 15.36
CA PRO A 149 9.87 7.61 15.39
C PRO A 149 11.03 7.51 14.40
N GLY A 150 11.16 8.53 13.56
CA GLY A 150 12.34 8.78 12.73
C GLY A 150 13.07 10.01 13.27
N THR A 151 14.40 10.03 13.20
CA THR A 151 15.19 11.23 13.55
C THR A 151 16.02 11.64 12.35
N LEU A 152 15.86 12.89 11.92
CA LEU A 152 16.71 13.52 10.94
C LEU A 152 17.84 14.26 11.66
N VAL A 153 19.08 13.90 11.35
CA VAL A 153 20.27 14.60 11.84
C VAL A 153 20.77 15.52 10.73
N LEU A 154 20.74 16.82 10.99
CA LEU A 154 21.22 17.85 10.06
C LEU A 154 22.74 18.04 10.20
N GLY A 155 23.38 18.59 9.15
CA GLY A 155 24.82 18.85 9.14
C GLY A 155 25.31 19.84 10.21
N ASN A 156 24.41 20.65 10.79
CA ASN A 156 24.69 21.54 11.92
C ASN A 156 24.59 20.83 13.29
N GLY A 157 24.38 19.52 13.33
CA GLY A 157 24.20 18.74 14.55
C GLY A 157 22.80 18.81 15.17
N GLN A 158 21.84 19.47 14.52
CA GLN A 158 20.46 19.52 15.00
C GLN A 158 19.73 18.21 14.71
N HIS A 159 18.97 17.73 15.71
CA HIS A 159 18.14 16.54 15.60
C HIS A 159 16.68 16.97 15.46
N ILE A 160 16.04 16.57 14.36
CA ILE A 160 14.63 16.81 14.09
C ILE A 160 13.90 15.48 14.23
N GLY A 161 13.02 15.40 15.23
CA GLY A 161 12.13 14.26 15.40
C GLY A 161 11.02 14.28 14.35
N GLY A 162 10.70 13.11 13.82
CA GLY A 162 9.63 12.89 12.86
C GLY A 162 9.05 11.49 12.99
N VAL A 163 8.20 11.12 12.04
CA VAL A 163 7.61 9.78 11.94
C VAL A 163 7.97 9.19 10.58
N GLY A 164 8.32 7.91 10.56
CA GLY A 164 8.73 7.26 9.31
C GLY A 164 8.95 5.76 9.49
N LEU A 165 8.81 5.03 8.38
CA LEU A 165 9.12 3.61 8.28
C LEU A 165 10.47 3.37 7.58
N SER A 166 11.30 4.40 7.45
CA SER A 166 12.66 4.27 6.95
C SER A 166 13.58 3.72 8.04
N GLY A 167 14.50 2.84 7.65
CA GLY A 167 15.62 2.48 8.51
C GLY A 167 16.65 3.61 8.58
N PRO A 168 17.61 3.55 9.52
CA PRO A 168 18.72 4.50 9.58
C PRO A 168 19.52 4.51 8.28
N SER A 169 19.97 5.70 7.88
CA SER A 169 20.86 5.88 6.73
C SER A 169 22.13 5.03 6.89
N PHE A 170 22.60 4.45 5.79
CA PHE A 170 23.87 3.73 5.78
C PHE A 170 25.01 4.63 6.25
N GLY A 171 26.00 4.06 6.93
CA GLY A 171 27.18 4.78 7.41
C GLY A 171 27.05 5.45 8.78
N ASN A 172 25.98 5.21 9.55
CA ASN A 172 25.86 5.68 10.94
C ASN A 172 26.15 7.19 11.13
N GLY A 173 25.64 8.02 10.21
CA GLY A 173 25.88 9.47 10.20
C GLY A 173 27.13 9.95 9.46
N LEU A 174 27.96 9.03 8.93
CA LEU A 174 29.14 9.35 8.12
C LEU A 174 28.78 9.69 6.66
N LEU A 175 27.68 9.14 6.14
CA LEU A 175 27.12 9.51 4.85
C LEU A 175 26.05 10.56 5.05
N GLN A 176 26.43 11.81 4.79
CA GLN A 176 25.51 12.94 4.77
C GLN A 176 25.16 13.27 3.32
N TYR A 177 23.88 13.51 3.09
CA TYR A 177 23.37 13.93 1.80
C TYR A 177 23.01 15.41 1.87
N LYS A 178 23.18 16.12 0.76
CA LYS A 178 22.75 17.51 0.68
C LYS A 178 21.23 17.56 0.81
N LEU A 179 20.71 18.50 1.60
CA LEU A 179 19.29 18.78 1.72
C LEU A 179 18.94 19.96 0.82
N VAL A 180 17.93 19.80 -0.03
CA VAL A 180 17.46 20.84 -0.97
C VAL A 180 15.95 21.02 -0.76
N LEU A 181 15.48 22.27 -0.72
CA LEU A 181 14.05 22.54 -0.66
C LEU A 181 13.43 22.31 -2.05
N ALA A 182 12.24 21.71 -2.10
CA ALA A 182 11.53 21.40 -3.34
C ALA A 182 11.44 22.61 -4.28
N LYS A 183 11.09 23.78 -3.73
CA LYS A 183 10.99 25.05 -4.45
C LYS A 183 12.28 25.52 -5.11
N ASP A 184 13.44 25.12 -4.58
CA ASP A 184 14.76 25.52 -5.07
C ASP A 184 15.30 24.53 -6.12
N ALA A 185 14.63 23.38 -6.29
CA ALA A 185 15.00 22.32 -7.23
C ALA A 185 14.14 22.31 -8.50
N ILE A 186 13.37 23.36 -8.79
CA ILE A 186 12.40 23.39 -9.89
C ILE A 186 13.07 23.78 -11.21
N LYS A 187 12.67 23.13 -12.32
CA LYS A 187 13.08 23.54 -13.67
C LYS A 187 12.59 24.95 -13.98
N VAL A 188 13.54 25.85 -14.27
CA VAL A 188 13.25 27.26 -14.56
C VAL A 188 12.35 27.44 -15.80
N ASN A 189 12.55 26.63 -16.84
CA ASN A 189 11.87 26.71 -18.14
C ASN A 189 10.87 25.57 -18.40
N GLY A 190 10.30 24.99 -17.36
CA GLY A 190 9.35 23.89 -17.51
C GLY A 190 7.94 24.32 -17.96
N THR A 191 7.26 23.44 -18.69
CA THR A 191 5.89 23.65 -19.21
C THR A 191 4.82 23.14 -18.24
N PHE A 192 5.01 23.32 -16.94
CA PHE A 192 4.09 22.85 -15.89
C PHE A 192 3.45 24.02 -15.13
N PRO A 193 2.27 23.81 -14.53
CA PRO A 193 1.60 24.83 -13.72
C PRO A 193 2.49 25.25 -12.53
N ARG A 194 2.64 26.56 -12.30
CA ARG A 194 3.33 27.10 -11.12
C ARG A 194 2.35 27.23 -9.94
N THR A 195 1.80 26.12 -9.48
CA THR A 195 0.92 26.06 -8.30
C THR A 195 1.66 25.43 -7.11
N PRO A 196 1.25 25.69 -5.85
CA PRO A 196 1.92 25.11 -4.67
C PRO A 196 2.09 23.59 -4.74
N GLN A 197 1.13 22.86 -5.34
CA GLN A 197 1.21 21.41 -5.52
C GLN A 197 2.41 20.97 -6.39
N TYR A 198 2.73 21.76 -7.41
CA TYR A 198 3.88 21.51 -8.29
C TYR A 198 5.19 22.03 -7.69
N LEU A 199 5.14 23.14 -6.95
CA LEU A 199 6.33 23.82 -6.46
C LEU A 199 6.84 23.29 -5.12
N GLU A 200 5.93 22.81 -4.26
CA GLU A 200 6.25 22.52 -2.86
C GLU A 200 6.07 21.04 -2.50
N GLU A 201 5.16 20.31 -3.15
CA GLU A 201 4.72 18.99 -2.67
C GLU A 201 5.48 17.78 -3.24
N CYS A 202 6.47 17.99 -4.14
CA CYS A 202 7.24 16.93 -4.80
C CYS A 202 6.45 15.84 -5.54
N GLN A 203 5.13 15.99 -5.71
CA GLN A 203 4.27 14.97 -6.34
C GLN A 203 4.47 14.82 -7.85
N TYR A 204 5.14 15.79 -8.49
CA TYR A 204 5.34 15.86 -9.94
C TYR A 204 6.84 15.89 -10.26
N PRO A 205 7.50 14.73 -10.40
CA PRO A 205 8.95 14.66 -10.62
C PRO A 205 9.39 15.37 -11.90
N GLU A 206 8.52 15.49 -12.90
CA GLU A 206 8.75 16.25 -14.13
C GLU A 206 9.05 17.74 -13.87
N ALA A 207 8.55 18.30 -12.76
CA ALA A 207 8.74 19.68 -12.38
C ALA A 207 10.15 19.99 -11.84
N LEU A 208 10.86 18.95 -11.37
CA LEU A 208 12.15 19.07 -10.71
C LEU A 208 13.31 18.94 -11.71
N ASP A 209 14.38 19.70 -11.47
CA ASP A 209 15.62 19.66 -12.23
C ASP A 209 16.44 18.42 -11.81
N PRO A 210 16.66 17.45 -12.73
CA PRO A 210 17.44 16.24 -12.44
C PRO A 210 18.82 16.54 -11.85
N ALA A 211 19.48 17.62 -12.29
CA ALA A 211 20.80 17.99 -11.79
C ALA A 211 20.76 18.51 -10.34
N ALA A 212 19.65 19.11 -9.94
CA ALA A 212 19.45 19.62 -8.59
C ALA A 212 19.02 18.52 -7.60
N VAL A 213 18.36 17.46 -8.09
CA VAL A 213 17.79 16.39 -7.25
C VAL A 213 18.62 15.11 -7.18
N GLN A 214 19.75 15.05 -7.90
CA GLN A 214 20.59 13.85 -7.91
C GLN A 214 21.36 13.70 -6.57
N ALA A 215 21.12 12.58 -5.88
CA ALA A 215 21.75 12.24 -4.60
C ALA A 215 21.55 13.28 -3.47
N VAL A 216 20.38 13.93 -3.45
CA VAL A 216 19.98 14.87 -2.40
C VAL A 216 18.66 14.42 -1.75
N TRP A 217 18.41 14.89 -0.53
CA TRP A 217 17.08 14.82 0.07
C TRP A 217 16.27 16.06 -0.32
N LEU A 218 15.03 15.83 -0.74
CA LEU A 218 14.06 16.90 -1.00
C LEU A 218 13.22 17.16 0.25
N SER A 219 13.16 18.43 0.64
CA SER A 219 12.31 18.89 1.73
C SER A 219 11.05 19.56 1.18
N VAL A 220 9.90 19.02 1.56
CA VAL A 220 8.57 19.56 1.26
C VAL A 220 8.02 20.29 2.49
N PRO A 221 7.73 21.59 2.42
CA PRO A 221 6.90 22.24 3.41
C PRO A 221 5.45 21.77 3.17
N SER A 222 4.84 21.08 4.14
CA SER A 222 3.40 20.85 4.11
C SER A 222 2.77 21.35 5.41
N PRO A 223 1.51 21.84 5.37
CA PRO A 223 0.79 22.27 6.57
C PRO A 223 0.50 21.13 7.56
N LEU A 224 0.72 19.87 7.16
CA LEU A 224 0.28 18.68 7.92
C LEU A 224 1.37 17.60 8.14
N ALA A 225 2.50 17.64 7.41
CA ALA A 225 3.68 16.78 7.58
C ALA A 225 4.78 17.12 6.56
N SER A 226 6.05 17.20 6.97
CA SER A 226 7.19 17.23 6.05
C SER A 226 7.50 15.82 5.56
N THR A 227 7.35 15.57 4.25
CA THR A 227 7.75 14.32 3.61
C THR A 227 9.09 14.52 2.90
N MET A 228 10.04 13.61 3.12
CA MET A 228 11.30 13.57 2.36
C MET A 228 11.33 12.32 1.50
N GLU A 229 11.51 12.50 0.20
CA GLU A 229 11.65 11.41 -0.77
C GLU A 229 13.11 11.35 -1.25
N HIS A 230 13.65 10.13 -1.31
CA HIS A 230 14.94 9.86 -1.91
C HIS A 230 14.73 9.53 -3.39
N GLN A 231 15.14 10.43 -4.29
CA GLN A 231 15.11 10.14 -5.72
C GLN A 231 16.41 9.41 -6.12
N THR A 232 16.25 8.17 -6.62
CA THR A 232 17.34 7.37 -7.21
C THR A 232 17.53 7.71 -8.68
#